data_AF-A0A4Q7ISM8-F1
#
_entry.id   AF-A0A4Q7ISM8-F1
#
_cell.length_a   1.000
_cell.length_b   1.000
_cell.length_c   1.000
_cell.angle_alpha   90.00
_cell.angle_beta   90.00
_cell.angle_gamma   90.00
#
_symmetry.space_group_name_H-M   'P 1'
#
loop_
_entity.id
_entity.type
_entity.pdbx_description
1 polymer ?
#
loop_
_entity_poly.entity_id
_entity_poly.type
_entity_poly.pdbx_seq_one_letter_code
_entity_poly.pdbx_strand_id
1 'polypeptide(L)'
;MLILLIILTGLMAGIYLAFSAVIIKSLNELPALQAAQAMNKINDVIVNTIFLPIFIGTTLWYAGLIVWSLADWQIGKSGLIILSALVYIIGMFLVTAFGNVPMNNKLKASESNEALLMDYWNKYQHSWTRLNHIRTLSCIASCALLIASLV
;
A
#
# COMPACT_ATOMS: atom_id res chain seq x y z
N MET A 1 8.18 -3.80 -21.09
CA MET A 1 7.56 -4.54 -19.96
C MET A 1 7.80 -3.81 -18.62
N LEU A 2 9.04 -3.60 -18.20
CA LEU A 2 9.37 -2.97 -16.91
C LEU A 2 8.88 -1.51 -16.75
N ILE A 3 8.86 -0.73 -17.83
CA ILE A 3 8.34 0.66 -17.81
C ILE A 3 6.88 0.72 -17.34
N LEU A 4 6.03 -0.20 -17.82
CA LEU A 4 4.63 -0.25 -17.40
C LEU A 4 4.53 -0.60 -15.91
N LEU A 5 5.33 -1.55 -15.43
CA LEU A 5 5.38 -1.88 -14.01
C LEU A 5 5.85 -0.70 -13.16
N ILE A 6 6.82 0.10 -13.62
CA ILE A 6 7.27 1.34 -12.96
C ILE A 6 6.12 2.34 -12.86
N ILE A 7 5.36 2.56 -13.95
CA ILE A 7 4.20 3.45 -13.95
C ILE A 7 3.16 2.98 -12.93
N LEU A 8 2.79 1.70 -12.96
CA LEU A 8 1.82 1.15 -12.02
C LEU A 8 2.31 1.23 -10.57
N THR A 9 3.59 0.96 -10.32
CA THR A 9 4.22 1.11 -9.00
C THR A 9 4.20 2.57 -8.53
N GLY A 10 4.42 3.52 -9.43
CA GLY A 10 4.29 4.95 -9.17
C GLY A 10 2.86 5.36 -8.81
N LEU A 11 1.84 4.82 -9.49
CA LEU A 11 0.43 5.03 -9.13
C LEU A 11 0.14 4.49 -7.71
N MET A 12 0.70 3.32 -7.37
CA MET A 12 0.58 2.74 -6.02
C MET A 12 1.29 3.60 -4.96
N ALA A 13 2.49 4.10 -5.25
CA ALA A 13 3.16 5.05 -4.35
C ALA A 13 2.32 6.32 -4.15
N GLY A 14 1.76 6.86 -5.23
CA GLY A 14 0.96 8.08 -5.24
C GLY A 14 -0.31 7.95 -4.39
N ILE A 15 -1.06 6.85 -4.53
CA ILE A 15 -2.27 6.65 -3.71
C ILE A 15 -1.92 6.55 -2.23
N TYR A 16 -0.88 5.80 -1.85
CA TYR A 16 -0.48 5.72 -0.44
C TYR A 16 0.01 7.05 0.09
N LEU A 17 0.79 7.80 -0.69
CA LEU A 17 1.20 9.15 -0.32
C LEU A 17 0.00 10.06 -0.10
N ALA A 18 -0.99 10.04 -0.99
CA ALA A 18 -2.21 10.83 -0.85
C ALA A 18 -2.98 10.50 0.44
N PHE A 19 -3.05 9.21 0.81
CA PHE A 19 -3.67 8.80 2.06
C PHE A 19 -2.97 9.39 3.29
N SER A 20 -1.65 9.31 3.36
CA SER A 20 -0.90 9.85 4.51
C SER A 20 -0.81 11.37 4.50
N ALA A 21 -0.62 11.98 3.34
CA ALA A 21 -0.35 13.41 3.22
C ALA A 21 -1.61 14.27 3.27
N VAL A 22 -2.74 13.74 2.79
CA VAL A 22 -3.99 14.48 2.64
C VAL A 22 -5.13 13.77 3.38
N ILE A 23 -5.50 12.54 3.02
CA ILE A 23 -6.77 11.93 3.45
C ILE A 23 -6.83 11.77 4.97
N ILE A 24 -5.86 11.10 5.60
CA ILE A 24 -5.89 10.90 7.06
C ILE A 24 -5.80 12.24 7.79
N LYS A 25 -5.00 13.19 7.29
CA LYS A 25 -4.92 14.53 7.90
C LYS A 25 -6.26 15.25 7.84
N SER A 26 -6.92 15.25 6.69
CA SER A 26 -8.25 15.84 6.53
C SER A 26 -9.31 15.17 7.40
N LEU A 27 -9.27 13.84 7.53
CA LEU A 27 -10.17 13.11 8.42
C LEU A 27 -9.93 13.46 9.89
N ASN A 28 -8.69 13.73 10.28
CA ASN A 28 -8.35 14.11 11.65
C ASN A 28 -8.85 15.51 12.06
N GLU A 29 -9.20 16.36 11.10
CA GLU A 29 -9.84 17.66 11.37
C GLU A 29 -11.35 17.52 11.65
N LEU A 30 -11.92 16.32 11.42
CA LEU A 30 -13.32 16.03 11.70
C LEU A 30 -13.50 15.45 13.12
N PRO A 31 -14.71 15.52 13.69
CA PRO A 31 -15.06 14.75 14.88
C PRO A 31 -14.73 13.25 14.68
N ALA A 32 -14.11 12.62 15.67
CA ALA A 32 -13.60 11.25 15.58
C ALA A 32 -14.61 10.23 15.03
N LEU A 33 -15.88 10.34 15.42
CA LEU A 33 -16.95 9.48 14.94
C LEU A 33 -17.13 9.61 13.42
N GLN A 34 -17.20 10.83 12.92
CA GLN A 34 -17.39 11.12 11.49
C GLN A 34 -16.17 10.69 10.69
N ALA A 35 -14.97 10.94 11.22
CA ALA A 35 -13.70 10.52 10.62
C ALA A 35 -13.63 8.99 10.44
N ALA A 36 -13.99 8.24 11.49
CA ALA A 36 -14.00 6.78 11.48
C ALA A 36 -15.04 6.21 10.50
N GLN A 37 -16.25 6.76 10.50
CA GLN A 37 -17.32 6.36 9.56
C GLN A 37 -16.91 6.65 8.11
N ALA A 38 -16.33 7.82 7.85
CA ALA A 38 -15.82 8.16 6.53
C ALA A 38 -14.69 7.22 6.08
N MET A 39 -13.75 6.90 6.98
CA MET A 39 -12.68 5.94 6.67
C MET A 39 -13.23 4.53 6.41
N ASN A 40 -14.21 4.05 7.17
CA ASN A 40 -14.91 2.79 6.88
C ASN A 40 -15.52 2.82 5.47
N LYS A 41 -16.18 3.91 5.10
CA LYS A 41 -16.76 4.05 3.75
C LYS A 41 -15.67 4.06 2.66
N ILE A 42 -14.56 4.76 2.88
CA ILE A 42 -13.41 4.76 1.96
C ILE A 42 -12.84 3.35 1.80
N ASN A 43 -12.69 2.59 2.89
CA ASN A 43 -12.21 1.21 2.86
C ASN A 43 -13.17 0.28 2.09
N ASP A 44 -14.49 0.46 2.24
CA ASP A 44 -15.50 -0.29 1.50
C ASP A 44 -15.49 0.05 0.00
N VAL A 45 -15.27 1.33 -0.35
CA VAL A 45 -15.22 1.78 -1.75
C VAL A 45 -13.95 1.30 -2.43
N ILE A 46 -12.77 1.48 -1.83
CA ILE A 46 -11.48 1.28 -2.51
C ILE A 46 -11.31 -0.14 -3.05
N VAL A 47 -11.79 -1.16 -2.33
CA VAL A 47 -11.71 -2.57 -2.75
C VAL A 47 -12.61 -2.90 -3.95
N ASN A 48 -13.60 -2.06 -4.24
CA ASN A 48 -14.53 -2.22 -5.37
C ASN A 48 -14.17 -1.30 -6.55
N THR A 49 -13.00 -0.68 -6.55
CA THR A 49 -12.52 0.20 -7.63
C THR A 49 -11.38 -0.45 -8.43
N ILE A 50 -10.93 0.24 -9.48
CA ILE A 50 -9.76 -0.15 -10.28
C ILE A 50 -8.46 -0.29 -9.45
N PHE A 51 -8.43 0.24 -8.23
CA PHE A 51 -7.32 0.03 -7.31
C PHE A 51 -7.02 -1.46 -7.08
N LEU A 52 -8.04 -2.30 -6.85
CA LEU A 52 -7.83 -3.70 -6.50
C LEU A 52 -7.14 -4.50 -7.61
N PRO A 53 -7.60 -4.47 -8.88
CA PRO A 53 -6.89 -5.17 -9.96
C PRO A 53 -5.48 -4.62 -10.19
N ILE A 54 -5.24 -3.30 -10.02
CA ILE A 54 -3.88 -2.74 -10.11
C ILE A 54 -3.00 -3.27 -8.96
N PHE A 55 -3.51 -3.29 -7.73
CA PHE A 55 -2.81 -3.79 -6.54
C PHE A 55 -2.41 -5.26 -6.68
N ILE A 56 -3.35 -6.13 -7.08
CA ILE A 56 -3.08 -7.56 -7.26
C ILE A 56 -2.19 -7.79 -8.48
N GLY A 57 -2.50 -7.16 -9.61
CA GLY A 57 -1.75 -7.31 -10.86
C GLY A 57 -0.29 -6.90 -10.71
N THR A 58 -0.02 -5.76 -10.07
CA THR A 58 1.37 -5.33 -9.80
C THR A 58 2.10 -6.28 -8.86
N THR A 59 1.45 -6.75 -7.79
CA THR A 59 2.05 -7.70 -6.84
C THR A 59 2.43 -9.02 -7.52
N LEU A 60 1.53 -9.57 -8.33
CA LEU A 60 1.81 -10.79 -9.10
C LEU A 60 2.92 -10.58 -10.14
N TRP A 61 2.97 -9.39 -10.76
CA TRP A 61 4.05 -9.06 -11.70
C TRP A 61 5.41 -9.05 -11.01
N TYR A 62 5.54 -8.42 -9.84
CA TYR A 62 6.77 -8.45 -9.06
C TYR A 62 7.16 -9.87 -8.64
N ALA A 63 6.20 -10.70 -8.23
CA ALA A 63 6.48 -12.10 -7.92
C ALA A 63 7.01 -12.87 -9.15
N GLY A 64 6.41 -12.64 -10.32
CA GLY A 64 6.87 -13.21 -11.59
C GLY A 64 8.27 -12.74 -11.99
N LEU A 65 8.63 -11.48 -11.70
CA LEU A 65 9.97 -10.96 -11.95
C LEU A 65 11.07 -11.67 -11.14
N ILE A 66 10.76 -12.14 -9.94
CA ILE A 66 11.72 -12.93 -9.15
C ILE A 66 12.03 -14.24 -9.88
N VAL A 67 10.99 -14.98 -10.28
CA VAL A 67 11.14 -16.25 -11.00
C VAL A 67 11.87 -16.06 -12.32
N TRP A 68 11.47 -15.04 -13.09
CA TRP A 68 12.09 -14.74 -14.37
C TRP A 68 13.57 -14.34 -14.24
N SER A 69 13.91 -13.47 -13.28
CA SER A 69 15.29 -13.01 -13.08
C SER A 69 16.23 -14.10 -12.55
N LEU A 70 15.68 -15.13 -11.87
CA LEU A 70 16.41 -16.32 -11.46
C LEU A 70 16.61 -17.31 -12.60
N ALA A 71 15.63 -17.42 -13.51
CA ALA A 71 15.70 -18.31 -14.66
C ALA A 71 16.65 -17.81 -15.76
N ASP A 72 16.71 -16.50 -15.98
CA ASP A 72 17.61 -15.84 -16.94
C ASP A 72 18.46 -14.79 -16.22
N TRP A 73 19.55 -15.25 -15.60
CA TRP A 73 20.39 -14.38 -14.78
C TRP A 73 21.25 -13.42 -15.61
N GLN A 74 21.06 -12.13 -15.41
CA GLN A 74 21.80 -11.05 -16.06
C GLN A 74 22.64 -10.32 -15.01
N ILE A 75 23.97 -10.43 -15.11
CA ILE A 75 24.92 -9.78 -14.20
C ILE A 75 24.65 -8.26 -14.18
N GLY A 76 24.51 -7.69 -12.98
CA GLY A 76 24.22 -6.27 -12.77
C GLY A 76 22.74 -5.89 -12.79
N LYS A 77 21.85 -6.69 -13.41
CA LYS A 77 20.41 -6.39 -13.53
C LYS A 77 19.52 -7.27 -12.65
N SER A 78 19.69 -8.59 -12.69
CA SER A 78 18.80 -9.53 -11.99
C SER A 78 18.76 -9.28 -10.48
N GLY A 79 19.90 -8.93 -9.87
CA GLY A 79 19.97 -8.59 -8.44
C GLY A 79 19.13 -7.36 -8.08
N LEU A 80 19.16 -6.31 -8.90
CA LEU A 80 18.35 -5.09 -8.68
C LEU A 80 16.85 -5.37 -8.86
N ILE A 81 16.48 -6.16 -9.88
CA ILE A 81 15.09 -6.54 -10.13
C ILE A 81 14.54 -7.37 -8.96
N ILE A 82 15.29 -8.37 -8.49
CA ILE A 82 14.88 -9.20 -7.35
C ILE A 82 14.77 -8.35 -6.08
N LEU A 83 15.75 -7.49 -5.80
CA LEU A 83 15.69 -6.60 -4.65
C LEU A 83 14.47 -5.68 -4.71
N SER A 84 14.18 -5.10 -5.88
CA SER A 84 12.98 -4.30 -6.09
C SER A 84 11.71 -5.09 -5.80
N ALA A 85 11.61 -6.32 -6.28
CA ALA A 85 10.45 -7.17 -6.08
C ALA A 85 10.26 -7.53 -4.59
N LEU A 86 11.34 -7.82 -3.89
CA LEU A 86 11.31 -8.11 -2.45
C LEU A 86 10.88 -6.88 -1.65
N VAL A 87 11.43 -5.70 -1.95
CA VAL A 87 11.04 -4.44 -1.29
C VAL A 87 9.55 -4.17 -1.50
N TYR A 88 9.05 -4.32 -2.72
CA TYR A 88 7.63 -4.13 -3.03
C TYR A 88 6.75 -5.15 -2.29
N ILE A 89 7.04 -6.44 -2.41
CA ILE A 89 6.20 -7.49 -1.81
C ILE A 89 6.21 -7.38 -0.29
N ILE A 90 7.38 -7.24 0.34
CA ILE A 90 7.48 -7.20 1.79
C ILE A 90 6.91 -5.90 2.33
N GLY A 91 7.38 -4.75 1.82
CA GLY A 91 7.08 -3.45 2.41
C GLY A 91 5.75 -2.86 1.96
N MET A 92 5.25 -3.20 0.77
CA MET A 92 3.92 -2.81 0.33
C MET A 92 2.90 -3.92 0.61
N PHE A 93 3.05 -5.10 0.02
CA PHE A 93 1.98 -6.12 0.03
C PHE A 93 1.81 -6.76 1.42
N LEU A 94 2.87 -7.26 2.06
CA LEU A 94 2.75 -7.91 3.38
C LEU A 94 2.33 -6.92 4.47
N VAL A 95 2.85 -5.68 4.45
CA VAL A 95 2.37 -4.62 5.35
C VAL A 95 0.89 -4.32 5.15
N THR A 96 0.41 -4.34 3.90
CA THR A 96 -1.03 -4.21 3.61
C THR A 96 -1.81 -5.37 4.22
N ALA A 97 -1.42 -6.60 3.91
CA ALA A 97 -2.16 -7.81 4.24
C ALA A 97 -2.18 -8.12 5.74
N PHE A 98 -1.06 -7.91 6.44
CA PHE A 98 -0.89 -8.24 7.85
C PHE A 98 -0.96 -7.03 8.80
N GLY A 99 -1.00 -5.82 8.26
CA GLY A 99 -1.07 -4.58 9.02
C GLY A 99 -2.34 -3.79 8.71
N ASN A 100 -2.36 -3.07 7.59
CA ASN A 100 -3.44 -2.13 7.27
C ASN A 100 -4.81 -2.81 7.12
N VAL A 101 -4.91 -3.96 6.44
CA VAL A 101 -6.19 -4.67 6.25
C VAL A 101 -6.78 -5.17 7.57
N PRO A 102 -6.03 -5.86 8.46
CA PRO A 102 -6.52 -6.21 9.79
C PRO A 102 -7.00 -5.00 10.60
N MET A 103 -6.30 -3.88 10.49
CA MET A 103 -6.72 -2.64 11.16
C MET A 103 -8.03 -2.09 10.59
N ASN A 104 -8.21 -2.11 9.27
CA ASN A 104 -9.44 -1.69 8.59
C ASN A 104 -10.62 -2.57 9.02
N ASN A 105 -10.42 -3.89 9.08
CA ASN A 105 -11.44 -4.84 9.50
C ASN A 105 -11.86 -4.60 10.96
N LYS A 106 -10.91 -4.28 11.86
CA LYS A 106 -11.21 -3.92 13.25
C LYS A 106 -11.97 -2.59 13.37
N LEU A 107 -11.64 -1.60 12.53
CA LEU A 107 -12.37 -0.33 12.47
C LEU A 107 -13.83 -0.57 12.05
N LYS A 108 -14.03 -1.40 11.03
CA LYS A 108 -15.36 -1.80 10.54
C LYS A 108 -16.13 -2.60 11.58
N ALA A 109 -15.49 -3.55 12.27
CA ALA A 109 -16.11 -4.35 13.31
C ALA A 109 -16.59 -3.52 14.52
N SER A 110 -16.03 -2.33 14.72
CA SER A 110 -16.43 -1.41 15.81
C SER A 110 -17.62 -0.53 15.45
N GLU A 111 -18.13 -0.59 14.22
CA GLU A 111 -19.13 0.35 13.66
C GLU A 111 -20.47 0.39 14.42
N SER A 112 -20.87 -0.72 15.06
CA SER A 112 -22.12 -0.82 15.80
C SER A 112 -22.11 -0.13 17.18
N ASN A 113 -20.96 0.35 17.65
CA ASN A 113 -20.82 1.05 18.91
C ASN A 113 -19.99 2.33 18.71
N GLU A 114 -20.65 3.48 18.75
CA GLU A 114 -20.01 4.78 18.49
C GLU A 114 -18.84 5.08 19.45
N ALA A 115 -18.98 4.75 20.73
CA ALA A 115 -17.93 4.97 21.72
C ALA A 115 -16.68 4.12 21.42
N LEU A 116 -16.87 2.85 21.08
CA LEU A 116 -15.79 1.95 20.69
C LEU A 116 -15.12 2.40 19.37
N LEU A 117 -15.92 2.82 18.40
CA LEU A 117 -15.44 3.30 17.11
C LEU A 117 -14.56 4.55 17.27
N MET A 118 -14.99 5.51 18.09
CA MET A 118 -14.21 6.69 18.41
C MET A 118 -12.91 6.37 19.15
N ASP A 119 -12.93 5.49 20.16
CA ASP A 119 -11.70 5.09 20.87
C ASP A 119 -10.70 4.42 19.92
N TYR A 120 -11.19 3.52 19.06
CA TYR A 120 -10.34 2.83 18.11
C TYR A 120 -9.77 3.78 17.05
N TRP A 121 -10.55 4.76 16.58
CA TRP A 121 -10.08 5.78 15.63
C TRP A 121 -8.82 6.49 16.12
N ASN A 122 -8.79 6.91 17.39
CA ASN A 122 -7.65 7.63 17.97
C ASN A 122 -6.33 6.84 17.88
N LYS A 123 -6.39 5.51 18.01
CA LYS A 123 -5.23 4.62 17.86
C LYS A 123 -4.96 4.29 16.38
N TYR A 124 -6.04 4.12 15.61
CA TYR A 124 -6.02 3.77 14.20
C TYR A 124 -5.30 4.83 13.38
N GLN A 125 -5.65 6.11 13.51
CA GLN A 125 -5.11 7.19 12.66
C GLN A 125 -3.57 7.24 12.67
N HIS A 126 -2.93 7.02 13.81
CA HIS A 126 -1.48 7.08 13.91
C HIS A 126 -0.82 5.79 13.44
N SER A 127 -1.34 4.64 13.91
CA SER A 127 -0.74 3.33 13.61
C SER A 127 -0.92 2.98 12.13
N TRP A 128 -2.08 3.26 11.56
CA TRP A 128 -2.40 3.00 10.16
C TRP A 128 -1.54 3.87 9.24
N THR A 129 -1.38 5.16 9.59
CA THR A 129 -0.55 6.11 8.83
C THR A 129 0.92 5.72 8.84
N ARG A 130 1.45 5.24 9.98
CA ARG A 130 2.84 4.73 10.05
C ARG A 130 3.06 3.54 9.11
N LEU A 131 2.15 2.57 9.11
CA LEU A 131 2.22 1.45 8.18
C LEU A 131 2.07 1.91 6.72
N ASN A 132 1.20 2.90 6.48
CA ASN A 132 1.01 3.44 5.15
C ASN A 132 2.25 4.17 4.61
N HIS A 133 3.04 4.84 5.47
CA HIS A 133 4.34 5.38 5.09
C HIS A 133 5.33 4.30 4.65
N ILE A 134 5.36 3.15 5.33
CA ILE A 134 6.20 2.01 4.91
C ILE A 134 5.80 1.58 3.50
N ARG A 135 4.50 1.47 3.21
CA ARG A 135 3.99 1.12 1.87
C ARG A 135 4.42 2.15 0.82
N THR A 136 4.25 3.44 1.09
CA THR A 136 4.68 4.52 0.19
C THR A 136 6.17 4.43 -0.12
N LEU A 137 7.01 4.37 0.92
CA LEU A 137 8.47 4.33 0.76
C LEU A 137 8.93 3.07 0.04
N SER A 138 8.29 1.94 0.30
CA SER A 138 8.59 0.67 -0.37
C SER A 138 8.27 0.73 -1.86
N CYS A 139 7.13 1.33 -2.25
CA CYS A 139 6.82 1.56 -3.66
C CYS A 139 7.82 2.50 -4.33
N ILE A 140 8.21 3.61 -3.67
CA ILE A 140 9.19 4.57 -4.21
C ILE A 140 10.56 3.89 -4.40
N ALA A 141 11.03 3.16 -3.39
CA ALA A 141 12.30 2.44 -3.45
C ALA A 141 12.28 1.37 -4.55
N SER A 142 11.16 0.66 -4.71
CA SER A 142 10.98 -0.33 -5.78
C SER A 142 11.02 0.34 -7.16
N CYS A 143 10.33 1.48 -7.35
CA CYS A 143 10.45 2.27 -8.58
C CYS A 143 11.90 2.65 -8.88
N ALA A 144 12.63 3.17 -7.89
CA ALA A 144 14.01 3.60 -8.07
C ALA A 144 14.94 2.42 -8.46
N LEU A 145 14.77 1.26 -7.80
CA LEU A 145 15.52 0.05 -8.11
C LEU A 145 15.22 -0.50 -9.51
N LEU A 146 13.94 -0.51 -9.92
CA LEU A 146 13.58 -0.89 -11.29
C LEU A 146 14.16 0.07 -12.32
N ILE A 147 14.10 1.39 -12.08
CA ILE A 147 14.72 2.38 -12.98
C ILE A 147 16.23 2.14 -13.09
N ALA A 148 16.91 1.92 -11.97
CA ALA A 148 18.34 1.63 -11.95
C ALA A 148 18.69 0.35 -12.72
N SER A 149 17.81 -0.66 -12.75
CA SER A 149 18.00 -1.89 -13.52
C SER A 149 17.89 -1.71 -15.05
N LEU A 150 17.36 -0.57 -15.51
CA LEU A 150 17.23 -0.25 -16.94
C LEU A 150 18.48 0.39 -17.54
N VAL A 151 19.33 0.98 -16.69
CA VAL A 151 20.60 1.62 -17.06
C VAL A 151 21.72 0.58 -17.08
#